data_AF-A0A015JLY4-F1
#
_entry.id   AF-A0A015JLY4-F1
#
_cell.length_a   1.000
_cell.length_b   1.000
_cell.length_c   1.000
_cell.angle_alpha   90.00
_cell.angle_beta   90.00
_cell.angle_gamma   90.00
#
_symmetry.space_group_name_H-M   'P 1'
#
loop_
_entity.id
_entity.type
_entity.pdbx_description
1 polymer ?
#
loop_
_entity_poly.entity_id
_entity_poly.type
_entity_poly.pdbx_seq_one_letter_code
_entity_poly.pdbx_strand_id
1 'polypeptide(L)'
;MGDTAIVNSYLILKKSGENIEHKEFRLQLVWDLIKEGLEEKEKQHIRSYIDELTNKFEHIQIEPSKRYQYVISNFELPLERLSPGGHFPEWREARSSCIWCKYLTKKVQKKAERDPPQSQIYCIKCSVALCCNKNRSCFKDYHTQKDDNN
;
A
#
# COMPACT_ATOMS: atom_id res chain seq x y z
N MET A 1 -17.92 -29.01 -12.62
CA MET A 1 -19.19 -29.08 -11.86
C MET A 1 -19.86 -27.71 -11.66
N GLY A 2 -19.14 -26.58 -11.64
CA GLY A 2 -19.76 -25.25 -11.44
C GLY A 2 -20.54 -24.69 -12.64
N ASP A 3 -20.06 -24.90 -13.89
CA ASP A 3 -20.68 -24.28 -15.07
C ASP A 3 -22.12 -24.73 -15.32
N THR A 4 -22.42 -26.01 -15.07
CA THR A 4 -23.77 -26.56 -15.22
C THR A 4 -24.75 -25.92 -14.24
N ALA A 5 -24.31 -25.64 -13.01
CA ALA A 5 -25.16 -24.98 -12.01
C ALA A 5 -25.49 -23.54 -12.42
N ILE A 6 -24.51 -22.79 -12.93
CA ILE A 6 -24.72 -21.40 -13.42
C ILE A 6 -25.71 -21.37 -14.58
N VAL A 7 -25.56 -22.28 -15.54
CA VAL A 7 -26.48 -22.38 -16.69
C VAL A 7 -27.89 -22.75 -16.23
N ASN A 8 -28.03 -23.71 -15.31
CA ASN A 8 -29.35 -24.10 -14.79
C ASN A 8 -30.04 -22.96 -14.04
N SER A 9 -29.30 -22.21 -13.20
CA SER A 9 -29.83 -21.03 -12.50
C SER A 9 -30.31 -19.95 -13.47
N TYR A 10 -29.56 -19.69 -14.55
CA TYR A 10 -29.98 -18.75 -15.59
C TYR A 10 -31.27 -19.19 -16.30
N LEU A 11 -31.39 -20.50 -16.61
CA LEU A 11 -32.60 -21.03 -17.25
C LEU A 11 -33.83 -20.93 -16.35
N ILE A 12 -33.67 -21.05 -15.03
CA ILE A 12 -34.74 -20.84 -14.06
C ILE A 12 -35.17 -19.37 -14.04
N LEU A 13 -34.22 -18.43 -14.00
CA LEU A 13 -34.49 -16.98 -14.03
C LEU A 13 -35.19 -16.55 -15.33
N LYS A 14 -34.77 -17.11 -16.46
CA LYS A 14 -35.41 -16.82 -17.75
C LYS A 14 -36.86 -17.33 -17.80
N LYS A 15 -37.17 -18.41 -17.09
CA LYS A 15 -38.53 -18.95 -16.97
C LYS A 15 -39.44 -18.13 -16.06
N SER A 16 -38.89 -17.33 -15.12
CA SER A 16 -39.69 -16.40 -14.31
C SER A 16 -40.09 -15.12 -15.03
N GLY A 17 -39.69 -14.97 -16.31
CA GLY A 17 -40.08 -13.84 -17.17
C GLY A 17 -39.07 -12.69 -17.20
N GLU A 18 -37.95 -12.82 -16.50
CA GLU A 18 -36.86 -11.85 -16.57
C GLU A 18 -36.02 -12.05 -17.83
N ASN A 19 -35.84 -10.96 -18.58
CA ASN A 19 -35.15 -10.98 -19.87
C ASN A 19 -33.77 -10.35 -19.73
N ILE A 20 -32.92 -11.00 -18.94
CA ILE A 20 -31.52 -10.61 -18.72
C ILE A 20 -30.62 -11.41 -19.66
N GLU A 21 -29.65 -10.75 -20.29
CA GLU A 21 -28.63 -11.44 -21.08
C GLU A 21 -27.77 -12.33 -20.18
N HIS A 22 -27.39 -13.53 -20.66
CA HIS A 22 -26.61 -14.48 -19.87
C HIS A 22 -25.29 -13.89 -19.32
N LYS A 23 -24.66 -12.98 -20.09
CA LYS A 23 -23.46 -12.28 -19.64
C LYS A 23 -23.73 -11.36 -18.45
N GLU A 24 -24.83 -10.62 -18.51
CA GLU A 24 -25.23 -9.70 -17.45
C GLU A 24 -25.62 -10.47 -16.18
N PHE A 25 -26.36 -11.57 -16.33
CA PHE A 25 -26.67 -12.48 -15.22
C PHE A 25 -25.40 -12.98 -14.51
N ARG A 26 -24.38 -13.40 -15.28
CA ARG A 26 -23.11 -13.87 -14.70
C ARG A 26 -22.35 -12.74 -14.00
N LEU A 27 -22.36 -11.53 -14.55
CA LEU A 27 -21.72 -10.37 -13.92
C LEU A 27 -22.40 -10.03 -12.59
N GLN A 28 -23.74 -10.00 -12.55
CA GLN A 28 -24.51 -9.77 -11.33
C GLN A 28 -24.24 -10.84 -10.28
N LEU A 29 -24.30 -12.13 -10.67
CA LEU A 29 -24.01 -13.24 -9.77
C LEU A 29 -22.61 -13.14 -9.15
N VAL A 30 -21.60 -12.75 -9.94
CA VAL A 30 -20.24 -12.55 -9.41
C VAL A 30 -20.19 -11.39 -8.43
N TRP A 31 -20.85 -10.27 -8.73
CA TRP A 31 -20.90 -9.12 -7.82
C TRP A 31 -21.64 -9.43 -6.52
N ASP A 32 -22.74 -10.18 -6.59
CA ASP A 32 -23.52 -10.58 -5.43
C ASP A 32 -22.72 -11.54 -4.54
N LEU A 33 -22.02 -12.52 -5.11
CA LEU A 33 -21.13 -13.42 -4.36
C LEU A 33 -19.95 -12.67 -3.72
N ILE A 34 -19.38 -11.68 -4.42
CA ILE A 34 -18.32 -10.82 -3.85
C ILE A 34 -18.89 -10.00 -2.70
N LYS A 35 -20.09 -9.40 -2.88
CA LYS A 35 -20.74 -8.58 -1.86
C LYS A 35 -21.09 -9.41 -0.63
N GLU A 36 -21.72 -10.57 -0.79
CA GLU A 36 -22.01 -11.50 0.31
C GLU A 36 -20.72 -11.88 1.06
N GLY A 37 -19.65 -12.20 0.33
CA GLY A 37 -18.35 -12.50 0.92
C GLY A 37 -17.65 -11.32 1.61
N LEU A 38 -18.04 -10.08 1.30
CA LEU A 38 -17.57 -8.86 1.99
C LEU A 38 -18.44 -8.55 3.21
N GLU A 39 -19.76 -8.69 3.11
CA GLU A 39 -20.71 -8.45 4.20
C GLU A 39 -20.57 -9.48 5.33
N GLU A 40 -20.26 -10.75 5.03
CA GLU A 40 -19.89 -11.74 6.06
C GLU A 40 -18.58 -11.37 6.80
N LYS A 41 -17.65 -10.70 6.12
CA LYS A 41 -16.33 -10.33 6.66
C LYS A 41 -16.31 -8.99 7.40
N GLU A 42 -17.35 -8.16 7.27
CA GLU A 42 -17.48 -6.95 8.08
C GLU A 42 -17.69 -7.25 9.58
N LYS A 43 -18.20 -8.45 9.93
CA LYS A 43 -18.37 -8.85 11.35
C LYS A 43 -17.11 -9.41 11.99
N GLN A 44 -16.16 -9.94 11.22
CA GLN A 44 -14.90 -10.47 11.75
C GLN A 44 -13.74 -10.22 10.78
N HIS A 45 -12.88 -9.27 11.17
CA HIS A 45 -11.47 -9.25 10.77
C HIS A 45 -11.14 -8.98 9.27
N ILE A 46 -11.53 -7.82 8.76
CA ILE A 46 -11.03 -7.24 7.49
C ILE A 46 -9.49 -7.27 7.40
N ARG A 47 -8.78 -7.20 8.55
CA ARG A 47 -7.31 -7.28 8.62
C ARG A 47 -6.72 -8.63 8.20
N SER A 48 -7.36 -9.73 8.58
CA SER A 48 -6.85 -11.09 8.30
C SER A 48 -7.01 -11.47 6.82
N TYR A 49 -8.07 -10.99 6.19
CA TYR A 49 -8.34 -11.28 4.78
C TYR A 49 -7.38 -10.55 3.84
N ILE A 50 -6.95 -9.33 4.19
CA ILE A 50 -5.88 -8.64 3.46
C ILE A 50 -4.57 -9.42 3.62
N ASP A 51 -4.22 -9.90 4.81
CA ASP A 51 -3.02 -10.72 5.04
C ASP A 51 -3.02 -12.03 4.23
N GLU A 52 -4.15 -12.72 4.15
CA GLU A 52 -4.28 -13.93 3.32
C GLU A 52 -4.22 -13.64 1.81
N LEU A 53 -4.82 -12.54 1.35
CA LEU A 53 -4.70 -12.09 -0.04
C LEU A 53 -3.27 -11.70 -0.37
N THR A 54 -2.58 -11.00 0.54
CA THR A 54 -1.19 -10.58 0.37
C THR A 54 -0.26 -11.80 0.31
N ASN A 55 -0.52 -12.83 1.14
CA ASN A 55 0.17 -14.12 1.08
C ASN A 55 -0.11 -14.89 -0.23
N LYS A 56 -1.33 -14.78 -0.81
CA LYS A 56 -1.62 -15.40 -2.12
C LYS A 56 -0.94 -14.70 -3.30
N PHE A 57 -0.49 -13.46 -3.14
CA PHE A 57 0.27 -12.71 -4.15
C PHE A 57 1.79 -12.73 -3.94
N GLU A 58 2.32 -13.71 -3.19
CA GLU A 58 3.75 -13.94 -2.94
C GLU A 58 4.64 -14.08 -4.18
N HIS A 59 4.10 -14.04 -5.40
CA HIS A 59 4.86 -14.20 -6.65
C HIS A 59 5.17 -12.88 -7.37
N ILE A 60 4.72 -11.73 -6.85
CA ILE A 60 5.34 -10.46 -7.21
C ILE A 60 6.56 -10.31 -6.29
N GLN A 61 7.71 -10.79 -6.75
CA GLN A 61 8.98 -10.61 -6.06
C GLN A 61 9.31 -9.12 -5.99
N ILE A 62 8.81 -8.44 -4.96
CA ILE A 62 9.41 -7.19 -4.49
C ILE A 62 10.60 -7.66 -3.66
N GLU A 63 11.78 -7.67 -4.26
CA GLU A 63 13.02 -8.01 -3.57
C GLU A 63 13.08 -7.33 -2.19
N PRO A 64 13.15 -8.08 -1.07
CA PRO A 64 13.26 -7.51 0.27
C PRO A 64 14.66 -6.93 0.57
N SER A 65 15.44 -6.62 -0.47
CA SER A 65 16.87 -6.31 -0.43
C SER A 65 17.21 -4.90 0.09
N LYS A 66 16.31 -4.18 0.76
CA LYS A 66 16.64 -2.87 1.37
C LYS A 66 16.32 -2.87 2.86
N ARG A 67 17.02 -3.76 3.57
CA ARG A 67 17.35 -3.59 4.98
C ARG A 67 17.82 -2.14 5.18
N TYR A 68 17.11 -1.40 6.03
CA TYR A 68 17.48 -0.12 6.64
C TYR A 68 18.44 0.73 5.81
N GLN A 69 17.93 1.68 5.03
CA GLN A 69 18.77 2.63 4.31
C GLN A 69 19.57 3.46 5.35
N TYR A 70 20.86 3.13 5.50
CA TYR A 70 21.76 3.81 6.43
C TYR A 70 22.16 5.16 5.84
N VAL A 71 21.85 6.24 6.57
CA VAL A 71 22.30 7.59 6.22
C VAL A 71 23.67 7.83 6.86
N ILE A 72 24.70 7.81 6.03
CA ILE A 72 26.09 8.19 6.39
C ILE A 72 26.34 9.68 6.11
N SER A 73 27.49 10.21 6.52
CA SER A 73 27.81 11.65 6.38
C SER A 73 27.81 12.15 4.94
N ASN A 74 28.21 11.29 3.98
CA ASN A 74 28.28 11.60 2.56
C ASN A 74 27.09 11.01 1.79
N PHE A 75 25.98 10.78 2.50
CA PHE A 75 24.79 10.20 1.89
C PHE A 75 24.07 11.26 1.07
N GLU A 76 23.95 11.00 -0.23
CA GLU A 76 23.13 11.79 -1.13
C GLU A 76 21.74 11.19 -1.25
N LEU A 77 20.73 12.05 -1.28
CA LEU A 77 19.36 11.62 -1.43
C LEU A 77 19.08 11.23 -2.89
N PRO A 78 18.43 10.07 -3.15
CA PRO A 78 18.10 9.64 -4.51
C PRO A 78 17.27 10.68 -5.26
N LEU A 79 17.65 11.02 -6.50
CA LEU A 79 16.94 12.02 -7.32
C LEU A 79 15.52 11.58 -7.69
N GLU A 80 15.27 10.26 -7.70
CA GLU A 80 13.98 9.66 -7.96
C GLU A 80 12.91 10.14 -6.97
N ARG A 81 13.31 10.62 -5.78
CA ARG A 81 12.40 11.24 -4.81
C ARG A 81 11.68 12.48 -5.36
N LEU A 82 12.29 13.18 -6.31
CA LEU A 82 11.72 14.38 -6.93
C LEU A 82 10.94 14.07 -8.20
N SER A 83 10.94 12.80 -8.64
CA SER A 83 10.20 12.41 -9.84
C SER A 83 8.70 12.65 -9.65
N PRO A 84 7.99 13.19 -10.66
CA PRO A 84 6.58 13.49 -10.53
C PRO A 84 5.76 12.20 -10.41
N GLY A 85 4.73 12.24 -9.56
CA GLY A 85 3.75 11.17 -9.40
C GLY A 85 4.29 9.87 -8.79
N GLY A 86 3.38 8.97 -8.43
CA GLY A 86 3.70 7.62 -7.92
C GLY A 86 4.20 7.55 -6.47
N HIS A 87 4.33 8.68 -5.78
CA HIS A 87 4.72 8.72 -4.36
C HIS A 87 3.47 8.67 -3.48
N PHE A 88 3.09 7.46 -3.07
CA PHE A 88 1.92 7.23 -2.22
C PHE A 88 2.32 6.79 -0.81
N PRO A 89 1.69 7.33 0.24
CA PRO A 89 1.90 6.89 1.61
C PRO A 89 1.20 5.54 1.85
N GLU A 90 1.96 4.59 2.36
CA GLU A 90 1.50 3.28 2.80
C GLU A 90 1.75 3.13 4.30
N TRP A 91 0.75 2.66 5.04
CA TRP A 91 0.92 2.32 6.45
C TRP A 91 1.44 0.90 6.60
N ARG A 92 2.46 0.69 7.44
CA ARG A 92 3.02 -0.63 7.77
C ARG A 92 3.05 -0.84 9.28
N GLU A 93 2.88 -2.09 9.70
CA GLU A 93 2.94 -2.46 11.12
C GLU A 93 4.33 -2.18 11.71
N ALA A 94 5.37 -2.61 10.99
CA ALA A 94 6.76 -2.41 11.38
C ALA A 94 7.17 -0.93 11.26
N ARG A 95 7.49 -0.34 12.41
CA ARG A 95 8.07 0.99 12.50
C ARG A 95 9.51 0.98 11.99
N SER A 96 9.84 1.95 11.16
CA SER A 96 11.23 2.24 10.77
C SER A 96 11.57 3.70 11.00
N SER A 97 12.86 3.97 11.17
CA SER A 97 13.37 5.33 11.30
C SER A 97 13.08 6.18 10.05
N CYS A 98 12.60 7.39 10.26
CA CYS A 98 12.38 8.36 9.20
C CYS A 98 13.69 8.75 8.51
N ILE A 99 13.78 8.50 7.20
CA ILE A 99 15.00 8.77 6.43
C ILE A 99 15.31 10.27 6.36
N TRP A 100 14.28 11.10 6.22
CA TRP A 100 14.41 12.55 6.13
C TRP A 100 14.89 13.15 7.46
N CYS A 101 14.37 12.67 8.59
CA CYS A 101 14.86 13.07 9.91
C CYS A 101 16.33 12.70 10.10
N LYS A 102 16.72 11.47 9.74
CA LYS A 102 18.11 11.01 9.79
C LYS A 102 19.04 11.90 8.94
N TYR A 103 18.61 12.21 7.72
CA TYR A 103 19.34 13.10 6.81
C TYR A 103 19.57 14.49 7.42
N LEU A 104 18.52 15.14 7.92
CA LEU A 104 18.64 16.46 8.54
C LEU A 104 19.55 16.45 9.78
N THR A 105 19.43 15.44 10.66
CA THR A 105 20.30 15.34 11.85
C THR A 105 21.77 15.21 11.45
N LYS A 106 22.08 14.48 10.37
CA LYS A 106 23.44 14.35 9.84
C LYS A 106 23.94 15.63 9.17
N LYS A 107 23.10 16.32 8.38
CA LYS A 107 23.47 17.60 7.73
C LYS A 107 23.80 18.69 8.76
N VAL A 108 23.05 18.75 9.87
CA VAL A 108 23.23 19.78 10.91
C VAL A 108 24.34 19.40 11.93
N GLN A 109 25.02 18.26 11.77
CA GLN A 109 26.04 17.75 12.70
C GLN A 109 25.60 17.74 14.18
N LYS A 110 24.29 17.72 14.47
CA LYS A 110 23.81 17.62 15.85
C LYS A 110 24.24 16.26 16.39
N LYS A 111 24.73 16.22 17.64
CA LYS A 111 25.01 14.97 18.36
C LYS A 111 23.83 14.04 18.12
N ALA A 112 24.12 12.85 17.59
CA ALA A 112 23.10 11.88 17.23
C ALA A 112 22.15 11.69 18.42
N GLU A 113 20.90 12.14 18.30
CA GLU A 113 19.85 11.64 19.18
C GLU A 113 19.88 10.12 19.07
N ARG A 114 19.95 9.44 20.22
CA ARG A 114 20.18 7.99 20.30
C ARG A 114 19.16 7.22 19.45
N ASP A 115 17.95 7.76 19.31
CA ASP A 115 16.87 7.13 18.55
C ASP A 115 16.25 8.12 17.55
N PRO A 116 16.47 7.92 16.23
CA PRO A 116 15.83 8.75 15.22
C PRO A 116 14.31 8.54 15.24
N PRO A 117 13.51 9.58 14.94
CA PRO A 117 12.05 9.47 14.90
C PRO A 117 11.60 8.30 14.03
N GLN A 118 10.74 7.44 14.59
CA GLN A 118 10.20 6.28 13.89
C GLN A 118 8.85 6.61 13.23
N SER A 119 8.58 5.99 12.09
CA SER A 119 7.36 6.13 11.32
C SER A 119 6.82 4.77 10.88
N GLN A 120 5.49 4.70 10.80
CA GLN A 120 4.73 3.62 10.18
C GLN A 120 4.33 3.95 8.74
N ILE A 121 4.57 5.19 8.31
CA ILE A 121 4.25 5.65 6.96
C ILE A 121 5.48 5.48 6.07
N TYR A 122 5.28 4.82 4.93
CA TYR A 122 6.28 4.56 3.91
C TYR A 122 5.86 5.18 2.59
N CYS A 123 6.82 5.65 1.81
CA CYS A 123 6.59 5.88 0.38
C CYS A 123 6.83 4.57 -0.36
N ILE A 124 5.82 4.03 -1.07
CA ILE A 124 5.93 2.76 -1.80
C ILE A 124 7.05 2.86 -2.86
N LYS A 125 7.01 3.92 -3.66
CA LYS A 125 7.95 4.15 -4.78
C LYS A 125 9.39 4.33 -4.31
N CYS A 126 9.61 5.08 -3.24
CA CYS A 126 10.94 5.29 -2.68
C CYS A 126 11.37 4.16 -1.73
N SER A 127 10.43 3.32 -1.27
CA SER A 127 10.65 2.30 -0.24
C SER A 127 11.30 2.82 1.05
N VAL A 128 10.93 4.03 1.47
CA VAL A 128 11.49 4.69 2.67
C VAL A 128 10.40 5.07 3.68
N ALA A 129 10.73 4.95 4.96
CA ALA A 129 9.89 5.44 6.04
C ALA A 129 10.02 6.96 6.21
N LEU A 130 8.88 7.65 6.29
CA LEU A 130 8.79 9.11 6.40
C LEU A 130 7.73 9.48 7.45
N CYS A 131 8.07 10.39 8.37
CA CYS A 131 7.08 10.86 9.36
C CYS A 131 5.99 11.71 8.68
N CYS A 132 4.75 11.53 9.13
CA CYS A 132 3.63 12.39 8.76
C CYS A 132 2.83 12.73 10.03
N ASN A 133 3.12 13.89 10.62
CA ASN A 133 2.42 14.43 11.80
C ASN A 133 1.68 15.71 11.41
N LYS A 134 0.67 16.12 12.21
CA LYS A 134 -0.12 17.34 11.98
C LYS A 134 0.74 18.61 11.80
N ASN A 135 1.90 18.68 12.46
CA ASN A 135 2.80 19.84 12.43
C ASN A 135 4.06 19.63 11.57
N ARG A 136 4.32 18.40 11.08
CA ARG A 136 5.55 18.07 10.35
C ARG A 136 5.28 16.95 9.35
N SER A 137 5.37 17.26 8.06
CA SER A 137 5.21 16.28 6.98
C SER A 137 6.55 16.02 6.29
N CYS A 138 7.35 15.12 6.88
CA CYS A 138 8.60 14.65 6.25
C CYS A 138 8.30 13.96 4.91
N PHE A 139 7.11 13.37 4.77
CA PHE A 139 6.67 12.80 3.50
C PHE A 139 6.62 13.86 2.40
N LYS A 140 6.01 15.02 2.66
CA LYS A 140 5.97 16.10 1.69
C LYS A 140 7.37 16.64 1.43
N ASP A 141 8.09 17.01 2.49
CA ASP A 141 9.42 17.64 2.39
C ASP A 141 10.41 16.79 1.59
N TYR A 142 10.43 15.47 1.83
CA TYR A 142 11.32 14.54 1.14
C TYR A 142 11.09 14.49 -0.38
N HIS A 143 9.86 14.72 -0.85
CA HIS A 143 9.54 14.70 -2.28
C HIS A 143 9.51 16.09 -2.93
N THR A 144 9.65 17.17 -2.15
CA THR A 144 9.57 18.55 -2.68
C THR A 144 10.83 19.38 -2.47
N GLN A 145 11.58 19.17 -1.37
CA GLN A 145 12.76 19.99 -1.08
C GLN A 145 13.91 19.54 -1.97
N LYS A 146 14.35 20.42 -2.87
CA LYS A 146 15.63 20.26 -3.56
C LYS A 146 16.72 20.58 -2.54
N ASP A 147 17.80 19.79 -2.54
CA ASP A 147 18.99 20.19 -1.82
C ASP A 147 19.57 21.38 -2.55
N ASP A 148 19.28 22.59 -2.08
CA ASP A 148 19.98 23.80 -2.48
C ASP A 148 21.39 23.72 -1.89
N ASN A 149 22.25 22.91 -2.53
CA ASN A 149 23.68 22.98 -2.30
C ASN A 149 24.17 24.21 -3.06
N ASN A 150 24.21 25.34 -2.38
CA ASN A 150 25.01 26.50 -2.76
C ASN A 150 25.99 26.80 -1.61
#